data_AF-A0A7C9E5E1-F1
#
_entry.id   AF-A0A7C9E5E1-F1
#
_cell.length_a   1.000
_cell.length_b   1.000
_cell.length_c   1.000
_cell.angle_alpha   90.00
_cell.angle_beta   90.00
_cell.angle_gamma   90.00
#
_symmetry.space_group_name_H-M   'P 1'
#
loop_
_entity.id
_entity.type
_entity.pdbx_description
1 polymer ?
#
loop_
_entity_poly.entity_id
_entity_poly.type
_entity_poly.pdbx_seq_one_letter_code
_entity_poly.pdbx_strand_id
1 'polypeptide(L)'
;EILTPYLDGIVSKLLVLLQNGKQMVQEGALTALASVADSSQELFQKYYDAVMPYLKAILVNATDKSNRMLRAKSMECISLVGMAVGKEKFRDDAKQVMEVLMQLQGSQMEADDPTTSYMLQAWARLCKCLGQDFLPYMSVV
;
A
#
# COMPACT_ATOMS: atom_id res chain seq x y z
N GLU A 1 -11.24 10.27 -17.08
CA GLU A 1 -10.87 11.16 -18.20
C GLU A 1 -10.33 12.53 -17.76
N ILE A 2 -10.88 13.19 -16.73
CA ILE A 2 -10.39 14.52 -16.27
C ILE A 2 -9.02 14.47 -15.57
N LEU A 3 -8.70 13.36 -14.88
CA LEU A 3 -7.48 13.25 -14.05
C LEU A 3 -6.19 13.10 -14.87
N THR A 4 -6.25 12.46 -16.04
CA THR A 4 -5.10 12.08 -16.87
C THR A 4 -4.08 13.21 -17.11
N PRO A 5 -4.46 14.42 -17.56
CA PRO A 5 -3.49 15.50 -17.82
C PRO A 5 -2.79 16.01 -16.55
N TYR A 6 -3.31 15.70 -15.37
CA TYR A 6 -2.74 16.16 -14.10
C TYR A 6 -1.94 15.08 -13.37
N LEU A 7 -1.98 13.82 -13.82
CA LEU A 7 -1.39 12.67 -13.11
C LEU A 7 0.10 12.85 -12.82
N ASP A 8 0.89 13.24 -13.83
CA ASP A 8 2.34 13.45 -13.67
C ASP A 8 2.65 14.49 -12.59
N GLY A 9 1.93 15.62 -12.62
CA GLY A 9 2.10 16.70 -11.65
C GLY A 9 1.63 16.32 -10.24
N ILE A 10 0.54 15.56 -10.13
CA ILE A 10 0.00 15.11 -8.85
C ILE A 10 0.95 14.08 -8.21
N VAL A 11 1.31 13.02 -8.95
CA VAL A 11 2.17 11.95 -8.42
C VAL A 11 3.55 12.50 -8.05
N SER A 12 4.14 13.36 -8.87
CA SER A 12 5.43 13.99 -8.55
C SER A 12 5.37 14.78 -7.22
N LYS A 13 4.33 15.59 -7.02
CA LYS A 13 4.17 16.35 -5.76
C LYS A 13 3.91 15.43 -4.57
N LEU A 14 3.10 14.38 -4.74
CA LEU A 14 2.84 13.40 -3.68
C LEU A 14 4.11 12.64 -3.28
N LEU A 15 4.97 12.28 -4.22
CA LEU A 15 6.26 11.66 -3.94
C LEU A 15 7.20 12.58 -3.14
N VAL A 16 7.18 13.89 -3.39
CA VAL A 16 7.94 14.87 -2.59
C VAL A 16 7.37 14.95 -1.16
N LEU A 17 6.05 14.97 -1.01
CA LEU A 17 5.39 14.99 0.30
C LEU A 17 5.63 13.70 1.08
N LEU A 18 5.70 12.55 0.41
CA LEU A 18 5.98 11.25 1.02
C LEU A 18 7.41 11.17 1.61
N GLN A 19 8.35 11.91 1.03
CA GLN A 19 9.72 12.03 1.52
C GLN A 19 9.90 13.10 2.59
N ASN A 20 8.82 13.75 3.03
CA ASN A 20 8.88 14.74 4.11
C ASN A 20 9.13 14.06 5.46
N GLY A 21 9.92 14.68 6.33
CA GLY A 21 10.19 14.16 7.68
C GLY A 21 9.01 14.22 8.65
N LYS A 22 7.88 14.84 8.28
CA LYS A 22 6.68 14.94 9.12
C LYS A 22 5.72 13.79 8.82
N GLN A 23 5.53 12.89 9.78
CA GLN A 23 4.63 11.73 9.68
C GLN A 23 3.22 12.10 9.17
N MET A 24 2.59 13.15 9.72
CA MET A 24 1.25 13.58 9.28
C MET A 24 1.17 13.92 7.79
N VAL A 25 2.25 14.48 7.23
CA VAL A 25 2.32 14.81 5.80
C VAL A 25 2.45 13.54 4.97
N GLN A 26 3.26 12.59 5.42
CA GLN A 26 3.42 11.29 4.76
C GLN A 26 2.10 10.51 4.77
N GLU A 27 1.38 10.49 5.89
CA GLU A 27 0.07 9.86 6.01
C GLU A 27 -0.96 10.44 5.03
N GLY A 28 -1.02 11.78 4.94
CA GLY A 28 -1.88 12.45 3.96
C GLY A 28 -1.47 12.15 2.52
N ALA A 29 -0.17 12.12 2.24
CA ALA A 29 0.37 11.79 0.93
C ALA A 29 0.03 10.36 0.51
N LEU A 30 0.13 9.38 1.43
CA LEU A 30 -0.23 7.98 1.19
C LEU A 30 -1.70 7.83 0.83
N THR A 31 -2.60 8.45 1.61
CA THR A 31 -4.04 8.39 1.33
C THR A 31 -4.36 9.04 -0.02
N ALA A 32 -3.80 10.21 -0.32
CA ALA A 32 -4.00 10.86 -1.61
C ALA A 32 -3.45 10.02 -2.78
N LEU A 33 -2.28 9.39 -2.61
CA LEU A 33 -1.67 8.54 -3.63
C LEU A 33 -2.50 7.28 -3.88
N ALA A 34 -3.05 6.68 -2.82
CA ALA A 34 -3.96 5.56 -2.92
C ALA A 34 -5.23 5.92 -3.72
N SER A 35 -5.83 7.08 -3.45
CA SER A 35 -6.98 7.58 -4.21
C SER A 35 -6.64 7.88 -5.68
N VAL A 36 -5.44 8.40 -5.95
CA VAL A 36 -4.97 8.64 -7.33
C VAL A 36 -4.79 7.32 -8.06
N ALA A 37 -4.18 6.31 -7.43
CA ALA A 37 -4.04 4.98 -8.02
C ALA A 37 -5.40 4.36 -8.35
N ASP A 38 -6.33 4.37 -7.39
CA ASP A 38 -7.69 3.86 -7.60
C ASP A 38 -8.47 4.66 -8.67
N SER A 39 -8.24 5.96 -8.79
CA SER A 39 -8.94 6.77 -9.82
C SER A 39 -8.33 6.64 -11.21
N SER A 40 -7.04 6.28 -11.30
CA SER A 40 -6.29 6.24 -12.57
C SER A 40 -6.10 4.83 -13.13
N GLN A 41 -6.29 3.80 -12.31
CA GLN A 41 -6.28 2.39 -12.71
C GLN A 41 -4.99 2.07 -13.51
N GLU A 42 -5.11 1.50 -14.71
CA GLU A 42 -3.99 1.08 -15.55
C GLU A 42 -3.02 2.21 -15.90
N LEU A 43 -3.48 3.48 -15.91
CA LEU A 43 -2.61 4.64 -16.14
C LEU A 43 -1.56 4.79 -15.03
N PHE A 44 -1.83 4.25 -13.84
CA PHE A 44 -0.89 4.29 -12.73
C PHE A 44 0.35 3.42 -12.94
N GLN A 45 0.32 2.47 -13.90
CA GLN A 45 1.47 1.61 -14.21
C GLN A 45 2.75 2.41 -14.49
N LYS A 46 2.61 3.59 -15.13
CA LYS A 46 3.73 4.52 -15.41
C LYS A 46 4.50 4.94 -14.15
N TYR A 47 3.83 5.02 -13.01
CA TYR A 47 4.39 5.53 -11.75
C TYR A 47 4.80 4.43 -10.77
N TYR A 48 4.41 3.19 -11.04
CA TYR A 48 4.55 2.07 -10.13
C TYR A 48 6.00 1.89 -9.64
N ASP A 49 6.95 1.82 -10.57
CA ASP A 49 8.36 1.55 -10.26
C ASP A 49 8.99 2.68 -9.44
N ALA A 50 8.47 3.89 -9.54
CA ALA A 50 8.90 5.03 -8.73
C ALA A 50 8.24 5.06 -7.35
N VAL A 51 6.98 4.61 -7.23
CA VAL A 51 6.17 4.71 -6.01
C VAL A 51 6.40 3.52 -5.07
N MET A 52 6.35 2.29 -5.61
CA MET A 52 6.32 1.06 -4.82
C MET A 52 7.51 0.92 -3.84
N PRO A 53 8.77 1.26 -4.20
CA PRO A 53 9.88 1.17 -3.27
C PRO A 53 9.68 2.01 -1.99
N TYR A 54 9.12 3.21 -2.10
CA TYR A 54 8.85 4.07 -0.92
C TYR A 54 7.77 3.47 -0.03
N LEU A 55 6.70 2.95 -0.64
CA LEU A 55 5.62 2.33 0.12
C LEU A 55 6.10 1.11 0.91
N LYS A 56 6.89 0.24 0.27
CA LYS A 56 7.50 -0.92 0.93
C LYS A 56 8.46 -0.52 2.03
N ALA A 57 9.29 0.50 1.80
CA ALA A 57 10.19 1.01 2.83
C ALA A 57 9.44 1.50 4.07
N ILE A 58 8.32 2.21 3.89
CA ILE A 58 7.47 2.61 5.02
C ILE A 58 6.86 1.38 5.69
N LEU A 59 6.34 0.42 4.92
CA LEU A 59 5.70 -0.78 5.47
C LEU A 59 6.65 -1.58 6.38
N VAL A 60 7.92 -1.72 5.96
CA VAL A 60 8.96 -2.48 6.68
C VAL A 60 9.53 -1.69 7.86
N ASN A 61 9.77 -0.38 7.71
CA ASN A 61 10.51 0.40 8.71
C ASN A 61 9.60 1.06 9.78
N ALA A 62 8.31 1.23 9.51
CA ALA A 62 7.36 1.86 10.44
C ALA A 62 6.89 0.90 11.55
N THR A 63 7.82 0.32 12.32
CA THR A 63 7.52 -0.70 13.34
C THR A 63 7.14 -0.13 14.71
N ASP A 64 7.47 1.13 14.99
CA ASP A 64 7.18 1.77 16.27
C ASP A 64 5.68 2.00 16.48
N LYS A 65 5.24 2.01 17.75
CA LYS A 65 3.83 2.26 18.11
C LYS A 65 3.31 3.59 17.55
N SER A 66 4.14 4.64 17.54
CA SER A 66 3.77 5.95 16.97
C SER A 66 3.55 5.91 15.46
N ASN A 67 4.15 4.95 14.76
CA ASN A 67 4.14 4.83 13.30
C ASN A 67 3.10 3.83 12.78
N ARG A 68 2.28 3.22 13.66
CA ARG A 68 1.26 2.23 13.29
C ARG A 68 0.30 2.74 12.22
N MET A 69 -0.18 3.98 12.36
CA MET A 69 -1.09 4.58 11.40
C MET A 69 -0.43 4.81 10.04
N LEU A 70 0.82 5.30 10.03
CA LEU A 70 1.62 5.46 8.83
C LEU A 70 1.81 4.11 8.10
N ARG A 71 2.15 3.06 8.84
CA ARG A 71 2.28 1.69 8.31
C ARG A 71 0.96 1.19 7.73
N ALA A 72 -0.15 1.37 8.46
CA ALA A 72 -1.48 0.95 8.03
C ALA A 72 -1.93 1.66 6.73
N LYS A 73 -1.68 2.97 6.62
CA LYS A 73 -1.94 3.73 5.39
C LYS A 73 -1.03 3.32 4.23
N SER A 74 0.23 2.97 4.51
CA SER A 74 1.14 2.46 3.48
C SER A 74 0.65 1.12 2.94
N MET A 75 0.26 0.21 3.84
CA MET A 75 -0.32 -1.08 3.50
C MET A 75 -1.57 -0.94 2.62
N GLU A 76 -2.49 -0.05 3.00
CA GLU A 76 -3.66 0.28 2.18
C GLU A 76 -3.25 0.81 0.80
N CYS A 77 -2.33 1.77 0.76
CA CYS A 77 -1.83 2.35 -0.49
C CYS A 77 -1.24 1.28 -1.42
N ILE A 78 -0.40 0.39 -0.89
CA ILE A 78 0.19 -0.74 -1.64
C ILE A 78 -0.91 -1.63 -2.24
N SER A 79 -1.91 -1.99 -1.44
CA SER A 79 -3.00 -2.87 -1.91
C SER A 79 -3.83 -2.23 -3.04
N LEU A 80 -4.06 -0.92 -2.98
CA LEU A 80 -4.79 -0.18 -4.01
C LEU A 80 -3.94 0.05 -5.26
N VAL A 81 -2.65 0.35 -5.10
CA VAL A 81 -1.70 0.43 -6.21
C VAL A 81 -1.60 -0.92 -6.92
N GLY A 82 -1.49 -2.02 -6.18
CA GLY A 82 -1.47 -3.38 -6.75
C GLY A 82 -2.74 -3.71 -7.54
N MET A 83 -3.91 -3.31 -7.04
CA MET A 83 -5.18 -3.42 -7.75
C MET A 83 -5.19 -2.60 -9.05
N ALA A 84 -4.70 -1.36 -9.01
CA ALA A 84 -4.70 -0.45 -10.15
C ALA A 84 -3.77 -0.90 -11.29
N VAL A 85 -2.59 -1.45 -10.95
CA VAL A 85 -1.60 -1.89 -11.96
C VAL A 85 -1.79 -3.32 -12.43
N GLY A 86 -2.56 -4.12 -11.68
CA GLY A 86 -2.85 -5.51 -11.99
C GLY A 86 -1.79 -6.50 -11.50
N LYS A 87 -2.20 -7.77 -11.48
CA LYS A 87 -1.43 -8.90 -10.93
C LYS A 87 -0.02 -9.00 -11.50
N GLU A 88 0.13 -8.95 -12.82
CA GLU A 88 1.40 -9.24 -13.49
C GLU A 88 2.51 -8.27 -13.06
N LYS A 89 2.20 -6.98 -12.94
CA LYS A 89 3.15 -5.96 -12.48
C LYS A 89 3.40 -6.04 -10.98
N PHE A 90 2.37 -6.38 -10.20
CA PHE A 90 2.43 -6.39 -8.73
C PHE A 90 3.00 -7.69 -8.13
N ARG A 91 3.05 -8.79 -8.88
CA ARG A 91 3.26 -10.16 -8.38
C ARG A 91 4.47 -10.33 -7.45
N ASP A 92 5.64 -9.83 -7.84
CA ASP A 92 6.87 -10.04 -7.06
C ASP A 92 6.90 -9.19 -5.79
N ASP A 93 6.41 -7.96 -5.87
CA ASP A 93 6.24 -7.08 -4.71
C ASP A 93 5.15 -7.59 -3.76
N ALA A 94 4.09 -8.20 -4.31
CA ALA A 94 3.01 -8.78 -3.53
C ALA A 94 3.54 -9.84 -2.57
N LYS A 95 4.45 -10.72 -3.00
CA LYS A 95 5.05 -11.74 -2.13
C LYS A 95 5.73 -11.11 -0.92
N GLN A 96 6.58 -10.11 -1.15
CA GLN A 96 7.28 -9.39 -0.08
C GLN A 96 6.31 -8.70 0.88
N VAL A 97 5.27 -8.05 0.33
CA VAL A 97 4.24 -7.39 1.13
C VAL A 97 3.52 -8.41 2.01
N MET A 98 3.12 -9.55 1.45
CA MET A 98 2.39 -10.60 2.14
C MET A 98 3.22 -11.22 3.27
N GLU A 99 4.52 -11.45 3.05
CA GLU A 99 5.44 -11.90 4.10
C GLU A 99 5.48 -10.93 5.29
N VAL A 100 5.53 -9.62 5.03
CA VAL A 100 5.49 -8.61 6.07
C VAL A 100 4.13 -8.63 6.80
N LEU A 101 3.01 -8.77 6.08
CA LEU A 101 1.69 -8.86 6.71
C LEU A 101 1.57 -10.08 7.63
N MET A 102 2.05 -11.24 7.20
CA MET A 102 2.04 -12.46 8.02
C MET A 102 2.87 -12.30 9.30
N GLN A 103 4.05 -11.67 9.21
CA GLN A 103 4.88 -11.37 10.38
C GLN A 103 4.18 -10.42 11.34
N LEU A 104 3.52 -9.39 10.81
CA LEU A 104 2.76 -8.44 11.61
C LEU A 104 1.58 -9.10 12.32
N GLN A 105 0.83 -9.98 11.64
CA GLN A 105 -0.30 -10.69 12.24
C GLN A 105 0.14 -11.72 13.31
N GLY A 106 1.30 -12.36 13.12
CA GLY A 106 1.89 -13.26 14.11
C GLY A 106 2.46 -12.55 15.34
N SER A 107 2.81 -11.26 15.21
CA SER A 107 3.13 -10.43 16.38
C SER A 107 1.86 -10.12 17.16
N GLN A 108 1.87 -10.29 18.49
CA GLN A 108 0.71 -10.01 19.33
C GLN A 108 0.30 -8.54 19.20
N MET A 109 -0.67 -8.26 18.32
CA MET A 109 -1.28 -6.94 18.21
C MET A 109 -2.17 -6.69 19.42
N GLU A 110 -2.12 -5.46 19.92
CA GLU A 110 -3.04 -5.02 20.97
C GLU A 110 -4.47 -4.99 20.40
N ALA A 111 -5.48 -5.34 21.20
CA ALA A 111 -6.86 -5.47 20.73
C ALA A 111 -7.44 -4.17 20.12
N ASP A 112 -6.89 -3.00 20.50
CA ASP A 112 -7.26 -1.67 19.99
C ASP A 112 -6.35 -1.17 18.84
N ASP A 113 -5.49 -2.02 18.26
CA ASP A 113 -4.59 -1.60 17.18
C ASP A 113 -5.39 -1.36 15.88
N PRO A 114 -5.46 -0.12 15.35
CA PRO A 114 -6.17 0.18 14.12
C PRO A 114 -5.61 -0.59 12.91
N THR A 115 -4.35 -1.04 13.00
CA THR A 115 -3.67 -1.81 11.94
C THR A 115 -4.46 -3.06 11.56
N THR A 116 -5.20 -3.68 12.50
CA THR A 116 -5.98 -4.91 12.26
C THR A 116 -7.05 -4.70 11.18
N SER A 117 -7.81 -3.58 11.26
CA SER A 117 -8.86 -3.27 10.28
C SER A 117 -8.28 -2.99 8.89
N TYR A 118 -7.20 -2.21 8.82
CA TYR A 118 -6.51 -1.94 7.56
C TYR A 118 -5.91 -3.22 6.95
N MET A 119 -5.40 -4.11 7.79
CA MET A 119 -4.85 -5.40 7.36
C MET A 119 -5.91 -6.30 6.75
N LEU A 120 -7.07 -6.45 7.38
CA LEU A 120 -8.17 -7.24 6.81
C LEU A 120 -8.63 -6.69 5.45
N GLN A 121 -8.72 -5.36 5.33
CA GLN A 121 -9.06 -4.71 4.05
C GLN A 121 -7.97 -4.92 2.99
N ALA A 122 -6.70 -4.85 3.39
CA ALA A 122 -5.57 -5.14 2.51
C ALA A 122 -5.60 -6.60 2.02
N TRP A 123 -5.83 -7.56 2.91
CA TRP A 123 -5.98 -8.98 2.56
C TRP A 123 -7.08 -9.20 1.52
N ALA A 124 -8.25 -8.57 1.70
CA ALA A 124 -9.35 -8.68 0.73
C ALA A 124 -8.95 -8.15 -0.67
N ARG A 125 -8.26 -7.00 -0.73
CA ARG A 125 -7.77 -6.41 -1.99
C ARG A 125 -6.67 -7.27 -2.62
N LEU A 126 -5.74 -7.80 -1.83
CA LEU A 126 -4.66 -8.67 -2.29
C LEU A 126 -5.20 -10.01 -2.82
N CYS A 127 -6.21 -10.59 -2.16
CA CYS A 127 -6.93 -11.77 -2.63
C CYS A 127 -7.59 -11.52 -3.99
N LYS A 128 -8.30 -10.39 -4.13
CA LYS A 128 -8.91 -9.98 -5.40
C LYS A 128 -7.88 -9.77 -6.51
N CYS A 129 -6.72 -9.17 -6.19
CA CYS A 129 -5.66 -8.90 -7.15
C CYS A 129 -4.94 -10.18 -7.62
N LEU A 130 -4.55 -11.05 -6.69
CA LEU A 130 -3.70 -12.21 -6.97
C LEU A 130 -4.48 -13.44 -7.45
N GLY A 131 -5.76 -13.56 -7.09
CA GLY A 131 -6.60 -14.70 -7.42
C GLY A 131 -6.01 -16.01 -6.86
N GLN A 132 -5.79 -17.01 -7.72
CA GLN A 132 -5.24 -18.31 -7.30
C GLN A 132 -3.84 -18.23 -6.67
N ASP A 133 -3.05 -17.20 -6.98
CA ASP A 133 -1.73 -17.00 -6.36
C ASP A 133 -1.85 -16.62 -4.88
N PHE A 134 -3.06 -16.28 -4.39
CA PHE A 134 -3.35 -16.01 -2.99
C PHE A 134 -3.53 -17.28 -2.15
N LEU A 135 -3.80 -18.44 -2.77
CA LEU A 135 -4.12 -19.69 -2.06
C LEU A 135 -3.10 -20.08 -0.97
N PRO A 136 -1.77 -19.94 -1.16
CA PRO A 136 -0.79 -20.30 -0.12
C PRO A 136 -0.96 -19.50 1.18
N TYR A 137 -1.58 -18.32 1.11
CA TYR A 137 -1.70 -17.37 2.22
C TYR A 137 -3.03 -17.47 2.97
N MET A 138 -4.00 -18.25 2.44
CA MET A 138 -5.33 -18.39 3.05
C MET A 138 -5.32 -19.03 4.45
N SER A 139 -4.26 -19.77 4.81
CA SER A 139 -4.14 -20.37 6.15
C SER A 139 -3.85 -19.34 7.25
N VAL A 140 -3.46 -18.12 6.87
CA VAL A 140 -3.07 -17.05 7.78
C VAL A 140 -4.18 -16.03 7.99
N VAL A 141 -5.06 -15.88 6.99
CA VAL A 141 -6.18 -14.92 6.98
C VAL A 141 -7.39 -15.46 7.72
#